data_AF-A0A3M0XHB8-F1
#
_entry.id   AF-A0A3M0XHB8-F1
#
_cell.length_a   1.000
_cell.length_b   1.000
_cell.length_c   1.000
_cell.angle_alpha   90.00
_cell.angle_beta   90.00
_cell.angle_gamma   90.00
#
_symmetry.space_group_name_H-M   'P 1'
#
loop_
_entity.id
_entity.type
_entity.pdbx_description
1 polymer ?
#
loop_
_entity_poly.entity_id
_entity_poly.type
_entity_poly.pdbx_seq_one_letter_code
_entity_poly.pdbx_strand_id
1 'polypeptide(L)' 'IIIEHHIDVIKSADYIIDMGPGGGPDGGNIIAKGTPEEVAEVESSLTGRFLREKLFPYGIVYSNRYSTGSP' A
#
# COMPACT_ATOMS: atom_id res chain seq x y z
N ILE A 1 -10.50 -10.00 -10.49
CA ILE A 1 -10.88 -9.56 -9.12
C ILE A 1 -10.69 -10.75 -8.21
N ILE A 2 -9.90 -10.59 -7.15
CA ILE A 2 -9.57 -11.63 -6.16
C ILE A 2 -9.62 -11.02 -4.76
N ILE A 3 -9.78 -11.84 -3.74
CA ILE A 3 -9.62 -11.44 -2.33
C ILE A 3 -8.39 -12.19 -1.82
N GLU A 4 -7.37 -11.45 -1.41
CA GLU A 4 -6.06 -12.00 -1.09
C GLU A 4 -5.43 -11.23 0.08
N HIS A 5 -4.54 -11.89 0.80
CA HIS A 5 -3.79 -11.36 1.94
C HIS A 5 -2.28 -11.50 1.76
N HIS A 6 -1.83 -12.33 0.81
CA HIS A 6 -0.42 -12.45 0.47
C HIS A 6 0.08 -11.22 -0.28
N ILE A 7 0.92 -10.41 0.38
CA ILE A 7 1.48 -9.17 -0.17
C ILE A 7 2.23 -9.38 -1.50
N ASP A 8 2.88 -10.53 -1.67
CA ASP A 8 3.62 -10.82 -2.91
C ASP A 8 2.69 -10.98 -4.13
N VAL A 9 1.42 -11.33 -3.92
CA VAL A 9 0.39 -11.32 -4.97
C VAL A 9 -0.18 -9.91 -5.13
N ILE A 10 -0.54 -9.26 -4.01
CA ILE A 10 -1.19 -7.95 -3.99
C ILE A 10 -0.33 -6.88 -4.66
N LYS A 11 0.99 -6.89 -4.45
CA LYS A 11 1.92 -5.91 -5.06
C LYS A 11 1.93 -5.94 -6.60
N SER A 12 1.46 -7.03 -7.20
CA SER A 12 1.45 -7.21 -8.66
C SER A 12 0.08 -6.87 -9.28
N ALA A 13 -0.87 -6.38 -8.48
CA ALA A 13 -2.20 -5.99 -8.96
C ALA A 13 -2.15 -4.60 -9.61
N ASP A 14 -2.96 -4.40 -10.66
CA ASP A 14 -3.11 -3.07 -11.27
C ASP A 14 -3.91 -2.11 -10.36
N TYR A 15 -4.79 -2.67 -9.51
CA TYR A 15 -5.66 -1.90 -8.64
C TYR A 15 -6.03 -2.68 -7.38
N ILE A 16 -6.04 -1.99 -6.24
CA ILE A 16 -6.34 -2.53 -4.92
C ILE A 16 -7.50 -1.76 -4.31
N ILE A 17 -8.35 -2.47 -3.59
CA ILE A 17 -9.33 -1.90 -2.66
C ILE A 17 -9.03 -2.53 -1.30
N ASP A 18 -8.58 -1.72 -0.35
CA ASP A 18 -8.26 -2.16 1.01
C ASP A 18 -9.43 -1.89 1.96
N MET A 19 -9.81 -2.93 2.71
CA MET A 19 -10.98 -2.94 3.57
C MET A 19 -10.55 -3.00 5.04
N GLY A 20 -11.18 -2.21 5.90
CA GLY A 20 -10.83 -2.16 7.32
C GLY A 20 -11.67 -1.15 8.11
N PRO A 21 -11.14 -0.60 9.23
CA PRO A 21 -9.81 -0.83 9.82
C PRO A 21 -9.64 -2.19 10.52
N GLY A 22 -10.74 -2.86 10.86
CA GLY A 22 -10.75 -4.20 11.45
C GLY A 22 -11.61 -5.19 10.65
N GLY A 23 -11.79 -6.39 11.20
CA GLY A 23 -12.75 -7.37 10.67
C GLY A 23 -14.08 -7.32 11.41
N GLY A 24 -15.13 -7.89 10.81
CA GLY A 24 -16.43 -7.99 11.47
C GLY A 24 -17.09 -6.61 11.69
N PRO A 25 -17.63 -6.31 12.90
CA PRO A 25 -18.32 -5.05 13.17
C PRO A 25 -17.46 -3.79 12.99
N ASP A 26 -16.14 -3.90 13.19
CA ASP A 26 -15.19 -2.79 13.08
C ASP A 26 -14.60 -2.66 11.66
N GLY A 27 -15.18 -3.38 10.69
CA GLY A 27 -14.76 -3.40 9.29
C GLY A 27 -15.78 -2.79 8.33
N GLY A 28 -15.67 -3.16 7.06
CA GLY A 28 -16.65 -2.82 6.03
C GLY A 28 -16.48 -1.44 5.39
N ASN A 29 -15.44 -0.69 5.76
CA ASN A 29 -15.10 0.58 5.14
C ASN A 29 -13.92 0.42 4.17
N ILE A 30 -13.92 1.19 3.09
CA ILE A 30 -12.77 1.32 2.20
C ILE A 30 -11.78 2.27 2.87
N ILE A 31 -10.59 1.76 3.21
CA ILE A 31 -9.54 2.53 3.89
C ILE A 31 -8.52 3.08 2.90
N ALA A 32 -8.29 2.36 1.79
CA ALA A 32 -7.47 2.80 0.68
C ALA A 32 -7.97 2.19 -0.62
N LYS A 33 -7.72 2.87 -1.74
CA LYS A 33 -7.94 2.34 -3.08
C LYS A 33 -7.01 3.03 -4.06
N GLY A 34 -6.56 2.31 -5.08
CA GLY A 34 -5.59 2.84 -6.03
C GLY A 34 -4.63 1.77 -6.54
N THR A 35 -3.53 2.20 -7.14
CA THR A 35 -2.42 1.30 -7.48
C THR A 35 -1.72 0.81 -6.20
N PRO A 36 -0.88 -0.24 -6.27
CA PRO A 36 -0.07 -0.68 -5.12
C PRO A 36 0.77 0.42 -4.49
N GLU A 37 1.32 1.33 -5.29
CA GLU A 37 2.12 2.47 -4.85
C GLU A 37 1.26 3.50 -4.12
N GLU A 38 0.09 3.87 -4.68
CA GLU A 38 -0.84 4.82 -4.04
C GLU A 38 -1.36 4.28 -2.71
N VAL A 39 -1.73 3.00 -2.65
CA VAL A 39 -2.16 2.35 -1.40
C VAL A 39 -1.01 2.25 -0.40
N ALA A 40 0.23 2.06 -0.87
CA ALA A 40 1.40 2.03 0.00
C ALA A 40 1.66 3.36 0.72
N GLU A 41 1.19 4.49 0.20
CA GLU A 41 1.32 5.81 0.83
C GLU A 41 0.27 6.08 1.91
N VAL A 42 -0.83 5.32 1.93
CA VAL A 42 -1.92 5.51 2.90
C VAL A 42 -1.55 4.98 4.28
N GLU A 43 -1.28 5.87 5.25
CA GLU A 43 -0.84 5.50 6.60
C GLU A 43 -1.87 4.70 7.42
N SER A 44 -3.16 4.92 7.17
CA SER A 44 -4.26 4.20 7.82
C SER A 44 -4.45 2.79 7.28
N SER A 45 -3.82 2.43 6.16
CA SER A 45 -3.91 1.10 5.55
C SER A 45 -2.81 0.19 6.11
N LEU A 46 -3.22 -0.86 6.82
CA LEU A 46 -2.29 -1.89 7.27
C LEU A 46 -1.65 -2.61 6.07
N THR A 47 -2.45 -2.93 5.06
CA THR A 47 -2.00 -3.48 3.78
C THR A 47 -0.97 -2.56 3.11
N GLY A 48 -1.25 -1.26 3.07
CA GLY A 48 -0.37 -0.21 2.53
C GLY A 48 0.99 -0.16 3.22
N ARG A 49 1.03 -0.29 4.55
CA ARG A 49 2.29 -0.36 5.30
C ARG A 49 3.17 -1.53 4.83
N PHE A 50 2.61 -2.73 4.69
CA PHE A 50 3.37 -3.90 4.23
C PHE A 50 3.73 -3.83 2.74
N LEU A 51 2.85 -3.23 1.92
CA LEU A 51 3.17 -2.95 0.52
C LEU A 51 4.37 -2.03 0.39
N ARG A 52 4.44 -0.98 1.21
CA ARG A 52 5.56 -0.03 1.23
C ARG A 52 6.90 -0.72 1.48
N GLU A 53 6.95 -1.63 2.45
CA GLU A 53 8.18 -2.39 2.76
C GLU A 53 8.62 -3.28 1.59
N LYS A 54 7.67 -3.85 0.85
CA LYS A 54 7.95 -4.73 -0.31
C LYS A 54 8.31 -3.97 -1.58
N LEU A 55 7.69 -2.82 -1.82
CA LEU A 55 7.92 -1.97 -2.99
C LEU A 55 9.17 -1.10 -2.83
N PHE A 56 9.42 -0.61 -1.62
CA PHE A 56 10.51 0.31 -1.31
C PHE A 56 11.41 -0.19 -0.18
N PRO A 57 12.09 -1.35 -0.34
CA PRO A 57 12.92 -1.95 0.72
C PRO A 57 14.10 -1.07 1.17
N TYR A 58 14.43 0.00 0.43
CA TYR A 58 15.49 0.96 0.74
C TYR A 58 14.96 2.38 1.04
N GLY A 59 13.66 2.54 1.28
CA GLY A 59 12.91 3.81 1.22
C GLY A 59 13.45 4.99 2.04
N ILE A 60 14.16 4.77 3.16
CA ILE A 60 14.75 5.87 3.95
C ILE A 60 15.92 6.54 3.19
N VAL A 61 16.59 5.83 2.28
CA VAL A 61 17.72 6.39 1.49
C VAL A 61 17.22 7.09 0.21
N TYR A 62 15.97 6.86 -0.20
CA TYR A 62 15.42 7.35 -1.47
C TYR A 62 14.65 8.67 -1.32
N SER A 63 13.89 8.90 -0.24
CA SER A 63 13.12 10.15 -0.07
C SER A 63 14.01 11.40 -0.02
N ASN A 64 15.22 11.29 0.54
CA ASN A 64 16.18 12.39 0.63
C ASN A 64 16.98 12.66 -0.66
N ARG A 65 16.99 11.74 -1.64
CA ARG A 65 17.79 11.91 -2.87
C ARG A 65 16.99 12.39 -4.08
N TYR A 66 15.66 12.27 -4.07
CA TYR A 66 14.80 12.69 -5.17
C TYR A 66 13.95 13.94 -4.88
N SER A 67 14.10 14.55 -3.69
CA SER A 67 13.45 15.83 -3.36
C SER A 67 14.17 17.07 -3.93
N THR A 68 15.40 16.93 -4.43
CA THR A 68 16.07 17.97 -5.23
C THR A 68 16.07 17.50 -6.67
N GLY A 69 15.19 18.07 -7.49
CA GLY A 69 14.91 17.57 -8.83
C GLY A 69 16.14 17.46 -9.76
N SER A 70 15.90 16.70 -10.84
CA SER A 70 16.68 16.55 -12.08
C SER A 70 17.61 15.32 -12.13
N PRO A 71 17.77 14.69 -13.31
CA PRO A 71 17.51 15.19 -14.67
C PRO A 71 16.11 14.95 -15.22
#